data_AF-A0A6L9Y873-F1
#
_entry.id   AF-A0A6L9Y873-F1
#
_cell.length_a   1.000
_cell.length_b   1.000
_cell.length_c   1.000
_cell.angle_alpha   90.00
_cell.angle_beta   90.00
_cell.angle_gamma   90.00
#
_symmetry.space_group_name_H-M   'P 1'
#
loop_
_entity.id
_entity.type
_entity.pdbx_description
1 polymer ?
#
loop_
_entity_poly.entity_id
_entity_poly.type
_entity_poly.pdbx_seq_one_letter_code
_entity_poly.pdbx_strand_id
1 'polypeptide(L)'
;MKNQHFIFFNQDIPKNLTGIESSAFKRYGLFEQQFGIRPLFLTARYNPSYLVNAQRWINEGRIPQDFRCDNLYTYFQHNGAKANPEAIYYRPKSLETYRHIIFHGNQKICVQYFNQDTQKLAYTHYFDEKERVIRLDNYDFDGFLSRTVFSTLMRKGKDKEKLNFFIKSMVHLVFINILFKKMAKPLFLVS
;
A
#
# COMPACT_ATOMS: atom_id res chain seq x y z
N MET A 1 5.36 34.61 -8.88
CA MET A 1 5.15 33.23 -8.39
C MET A 1 4.75 32.23 -9.48
N LYS A 2 4.85 32.54 -10.79
CA LYS A 2 4.65 31.51 -11.83
C LYS A 2 5.81 30.52 -11.73
N ASN A 3 5.51 29.25 -11.43
CA ASN A 3 6.40 28.08 -11.32
C ASN A 3 6.90 27.67 -9.93
N GLN A 4 6.28 28.13 -8.83
CA GLN A 4 6.56 27.54 -7.51
C GLN A 4 5.63 26.36 -7.24
N HIS A 5 6.21 25.19 -7.04
CA HIS A 5 5.50 23.98 -6.60
C HIS A 5 5.67 23.82 -5.09
N PHE A 6 4.55 23.71 -4.37
CA PHE A 6 4.56 23.45 -2.94
C PHE A 6 4.34 21.96 -2.72
N ILE A 7 5.23 21.33 -1.94
CA ILE A 7 5.14 19.92 -1.60
C ILE A 7 5.11 19.79 -0.08
N PHE A 8 4.08 19.13 0.44
CA PHE A 8 3.97 18.80 1.85
C PHE A 8 4.36 17.35 2.03
N PHE A 9 5.45 17.11 2.74
CA PHE A 9 6.01 15.78 2.92
C PHE A 9 5.58 15.19 4.27
N ASN A 10 4.97 14.01 4.22
CA ASN A 10 4.56 13.24 5.39
C ASN A 10 5.03 11.79 5.29
N GLN A 11 5.05 11.08 6.42
CA GLN A 11 5.38 9.66 6.42
C GLN A 11 4.28 8.84 5.74
N ASP A 12 3.01 9.07 6.07
CA ASP A 12 1.90 8.22 5.63
C ASP A 12 0.56 8.97 5.67
N ILE A 13 -0.47 8.38 5.06
CA ILE A 13 -1.89 8.68 5.29
C ILE A 13 -2.52 7.41 5.89
N PRO A 14 -2.48 7.26 7.24
CA PRO A 14 -2.95 6.07 7.92
C PRO A 14 -4.48 5.99 7.99
N LYS A 15 -5.00 4.80 8.32
CA LYS A 15 -6.43 4.57 8.59
C LYS A 15 -6.95 5.32 9.83
N ASN A 16 -6.06 5.66 10.76
CA ASN A 16 -6.36 6.45 11.95
C ASN A 16 -5.38 7.62 11.99
N LEU A 17 -5.89 8.85 12.04
CA LEU A 17 -5.04 10.04 12.09
C LEU A 17 -4.39 10.22 13.45
N THR A 18 -3.14 10.69 13.45
CA THR A 18 -2.51 11.26 14.63
C THR A 18 -2.58 12.80 14.56
N GLY A 19 -2.06 13.47 15.60
CA GLY A 19 -1.94 14.92 15.62
C GLY A 19 -1.07 15.48 14.49
N ILE A 20 -0.09 14.71 13.99
CA ILE A 20 0.80 15.13 12.91
C ILE A 20 0.02 15.21 11.59
N GLU A 21 -0.67 14.15 11.21
CA GLU A 21 -1.45 14.15 9.96
C GLU A 21 -2.62 15.12 10.03
N SER A 22 -3.31 15.19 11.18
CA SER A 22 -4.40 16.14 11.38
C SER A 22 -3.94 17.60 11.20
N SER A 23 -2.77 17.95 11.74
CA SER A 23 -2.17 19.27 11.56
C SER A 23 -1.72 19.51 10.12
N ALA A 24 -1.21 18.49 9.44
CA ALA A 24 -0.78 18.60 8.05
C ALA A 24 -1.98 18.85 7.11
N PHE A 25 -3.12 18.19 7.33
CA PHE A 25 -4.33 18.40 6.55
C PHE A 25 -4.96 19.77 6.79
N LYS A 26 -4.99 20.23 8.04
CA LYS A 26 -5.41 21.61 8.34
C LYS A 26 -4.55 22.64 7.62
N ARG A 27 -3.23 22.43 7.60
CA ARG A 27 -2.29 23.29 6.88
C ARG A 27 -2.53 23.29 5.39
N TYR A 28 -2.83 22.13 4.80
CA TYR A 28 -3.22 22.01 3.40
C TYR A 28 -4.44 22.91 3.10
N GLY A 29 -5.52 22.76 3.89
CA GLY A 29 -6.73 23.55 3.70
C GLY A 29 -6.49 25.05 3.86
N LEU A 30 -5.68 25.46 4.84
CA LEU A 30 -5.30 26.87 5.01
C LEU A 30 -4.52 27.43 3.82
N PHE A 31 -3.63 26.64 3.22
CA PHE A 31 -2.87 27.09 2.05
C PHE A 31 -3.76 27.36 0.84
N GLU A 32 -4.76 26.50 0.64
CA GLU A 32 -5.74 26.71 -0.41
C GLU A 32 -6.62 27.92 -0.12
N GLN A 33 -7.19 28.00 1.09
CA GLN A 33 -8.12 29.05 1.48
C GLN A 33 -7.50 30.45 1.51
N GLN A 34 -6.26 30.57 2.00
CA GLN A 34 -5.61 31.87 2.21
C GLN A 34 -4.77 32.33 1.01
N PHE A 35 -4.17 31.38 0.28
CA PHE A 35 -3.21 31.71 -0.78
C PHE A 35 -3.64 31.23 -2.16
N GLY A 36 -4.73 30.46 -2.28
CA GLY A 36 -5.11 29.80 -3.53
C GLY A 36 -4.07 28.79 -4.01
N ILE A 37 -3.21 28.30 -3.10
CA ILE A 37 -2.14 27.36 -3.40
C ILE A 37 -2.63 25.96 -3.06
N ARG A 38 -2.41 25.02 -3.98
CA ARG A 38 -2.74 23.59 -3.80
C ARG A 38 -1.43 22.79 -3.75
N PRO A 39 -0.88 22.54 -2.55
CA PRO A 39 0.33 21.75 -2.42
C PRO A 39 0.11 20.32 -2.93
N LEU A 40 1.16 19.64 -3.38
CA LEU A 40 1.14 18.19 -3.51
C LEU A 40 1.46 17.56 -2.16
N PHE A 41 0.61 16.68 -1.65
CA PHE A 41 0.86 15.95 -0.42
C PHE A 41 1.61 14.64 -0.73
N LEU A 42 2.90 14.59 -0.43
CA LEU A 42 3.76 13.46 -0.75
C LEU A 42 4.02 12.58 0.47
N THR A 43 3.81 11.27 0.32
CA THR A 43 4.02 10.27 1.38
C THR A 43 5.19 9.34 1.09
N ALA A 44 5.94 8.99 2.14
CA ALA A 44 7.22 8.27 2.02
C ALA A 44 7.17 6.80 2.42
N ARG A 45 6.21 6.39 3.25
CA ARG A 45 6.05 5.02 3.72
C ARG A 45 5.22 4.23 2.71
N TYR A 46 5.59 2.97 2.46
CA TYR A 46 4.73 2.09 1.66
C TYR A 46 3.39 1.86 2.37
N ASN A 47 2.31 2.33 1.74
CA ASN A 47 0.95 2.11 2.16
C ASN A 47 0.06 1.98 0.92
N PRO A 48 -0.36 0.77 0.54
CA PRO A 48 -1.19 0.57 -0.65
C PRO A 48 -2.61 1.13 -0.49
N SER A 49 -3.01 1.42 0.76
CA SER A 49 -4.33 1.93 1.12
C SER A 49 -4.38 3.46 1.22
N TYR A 50 -3.30 4.18 0.89
CA TYR A 50 -3.22 5.63 1.18
C TYR A 50 -4.32 6.44 0.50
N LEU A 51 -4.67 6.13 -0.76
CA LEU A 51 -5.78 6.80 -1.47
C LEU A 51 -7.14 6.44 -0.91
N VAL A 52 -7.35 5.17 -0.51
CA VAL A 52 -8.59 4.75 0.15
C VAL A 52 -8.77 5.51 1.47
N ASN A 53 -7.68 5.65 2.24
CA ASN A 53 -7.68 6.43 3.48
C ASN A 53 -7.91 7.93 3.20
N ALA A 54 -7.25 8.50 2.19
CA ALA A 54 -7.46 9.89 1.79
C ALA A 54 -8.92 10.15 1.41
N GLN A 55 -9.52 9.31 0.57
CA GLN A 55 -10.92 9.43 0.18
C GLN A 55 -11.86 9.36 1.39
N ARG A 56 -11.58 8.47 2.35
CA ARG A 56 -12.33 8.43 3.60
C ARG A 56 -12.27 9.76 4.33
N TRP A 57 -11.09 10.35 4.49
CA TRP A 57 -10.93 11.62 5.18
C TRP A 57 -11.56 12.80 4.44
N ILE A 58 -11.59 12.74 3.10
CA ILE A 58 -12.34 13.68 2.25
C ILE A 58 -13.85 13.54 2.52
N ASN A 59 -14.38 12.31 2.54
CA ASN A 59 -15.79 12.04 2.81
C ASN A 59 -16.21 12.47 4.23
N GLU A 60 -15.30 12.33 5.20
CA GLU A 60 -15.50 12.80 6.58
C GLU A 60 -15.28 14.32 6.75
N GLY A 61 -14.98 15.05 5.68
CA GLY A 61 -14.74 16.51 5.71
C GLY A 61 -13.47 16.94 6.44
N ARG A 62 -12.54 16.01 6.70
CA ARG A 62 -11.25 16.28 7.35
C ARG A 62 -10.23 16.89 6.38
N ILE A 63 -10.43 16.70 5.09
CA ILE A 63 -9.56 17.15 4.01
C ILE A 63 -10.44 17.72 2.87
N PRO A 64 -10.01 18.78 2.16
CA PRO A 64 -10.72 19.29 0.98
C PRO A 64 -10.90 18.24 -0.14
N GLN A 65 -11.95 18.41 -0.95
CA GLN A 65 -12.30 17.50 -2.06
C GLN A 65 -11.24 17.45 -3.18
N ASP A 66 -10.52 18.54 -3.37
CA ASP A 66 -9.49 18.69 -4.41
C ASP A 66 -8.09 18.25 -3.92
N PHE A 67 -8.01 17.63 -2.74
CA PHE A 67 -6.76 17.21 -2.14
C PHE A 67 -5.95 16.29 -3.03
N ARG A 68 -4.71 16.67 -3.30
CA ARG A 68 -3.79 15.91 -4.14
C ARG A 68 -2.75 15.22 -3.27
N CYS A 69 -2.67 13.90 -3.39
CA CYS A 69 -1.63 13.14 -2.73
C CYS A 69 -1.00 12.06 -3.60
N ASP A 70 0.29 11.85 -3.39
CA ASP A 70 1.07 10.80 -4.03
C ASP A 70 1.87 10.02 -2.98
N ASN A 71 2.17 8.77 -3.33
CA ASN A 71 3.09 7.94 -2.57
C ASN A 71 4.34 7.66 -3.39
N LEU A 72 5.52 7.77 -2.75
CA LEU A 72 6.79 7.53 -3.42
C LEU A 72 6.86 6.14 -4.08
N TYR A 73 6.29 5.10 -3.45
CA TYR A 73 6.30 3.75 -4.03
C TYR A 73 5.40 3.69 -5.26
N THR A 74 4.18 4.24 -5.17
CA THR A 74 3.24 4.31 -6.29
C THR A 74 3.85 5.05 -7.48
N TYR A 75 4.58 6.16 -7.25
CA TYR A 75 5.28 6.86 -8.31
C TYR A 75 6.21 5.92 -9.10
N PHE A 76 7.09 5.17 -8.44
CA PHE A 76 8.00 4.23 -9.12
C PHE A 76 7.29 3.01 -9.73
N GLN A 77 6.17 2.58 -9.14
CA GLN A 77 5.41 1.42 -9.59
C GLN A 77 4.56 1.70 -10.84
N HIS A 78 4.06 2.93 -11.00
CA HIS A 78 3.17 3.28 -12.10
C HIS A 78 3.89 4.04 -13.24
N ASN A 79 5.14 4.48 -13.05
CA ASN A 79 5.86 5.22 -14.09
C ASN A 79 6.08 4.37 -15.36
N GLY A 80 5.30 4.58 -16.41
CA GLY A 80 5.38 3.87 -17.70
C GLY A 80 4.65 2.52 -17.76
N ALA A 81 3.78 2.20 -16.81
CA ALA A 81 3.06 0.93 -16.73
C ALA A 81 1.67 1.04 -17.40
N LYS A 82 1.37 0.16 -18.38
CA LYS A 82 -0.01 -0.05 -18.85
C LYS A 82 -0.76 -0.90 -17.82
N ALA A 83 -2.05 -0.62 -17.62
CA ALA A 83 -2.92 -1.40 -16.74
C ALA A 83 -2.90 -2.88 -17.15
N ASN A 84 -2.67 -3.80 -16.21
CA ASN A 84 -2.77 -5.24 -16.44
C ASN A 84 -4.11 -5.79 -15.94
N PRO A 85 -5.08 -6.09 -16.81
CA PRO A 85 -6.39 -6.61 -16.41
C PRO A 85 -6.35 -8.05 -15.83
N GLU A 86 -5.21 -8.74 -15.82
CA GLU A 86 -5.10 -10.16 -15.44
C GLU A 86 -4.61 -10.42 -14.01
N ALA A 87 -4.68 -9.44 -13.09
CA ALA A 87 -4.52 -9.78 -11.68
C ALA A 87 -5.58 -10.84 -11.34
N ILE A 88 -5.16 -12.01 -10.83
CA ILE A 88 -6.05 -13.14 -10.51
C ILE A 88 -7.10 -12.67 -9.50
N TYR A 89 -8.27 -12.26 -10.01
CA TYR A 89 -9.38 -11.83 -9.19
C TYR A 89 -10.15 -13.08 -8.79
N TYR A 90 -9.91 -13.57 -7.57
CA TYR A 90 -10.98 -14.29 -6.90
C TYR A 90 -12.12 -13.29 -6.73
N ARG A 91 -13.18 -13.41 -7.53
CA ARG A 91 -14.41 -12.63 -7.38
C ARG A 91 -15.51 -13.55 -6.86
N PRO A 92 -15.76 -13.57 -5.54
CA PRO A 92 -16.91 -14.28 -5.03
C PRO A 92 -18.19 -13.62 -5.56
N LYS A 93 -19.21 -14.43 -5.85
CA LYS A 93 -20.50 -13.96 -6.41
C LYS A 93 -21.23 -12.98 -5.48
N SER A 94 -20.95 -13.02 -4.19
CA SER A 94 -21.38 -12.04 -3.19
C SER A 94 -20.32 -11.88 -2.10
N LEU A 95 -20.12 -10.65 -1.60
CA LEU A 95 -19.22 -10.34 -0.49
C LEU A 95 -20.05 -10.02 0.76
N GLU A 96 -20.41 -11.02 1.55
CA GLU A 96 -21.03 -10.78 2.87
C GLU A 96 -20.03 -10.19 3.87
N THR A 97 -18.74 -10.44 3.67
CA THR A 97 -17.67 -9.96 4.55
C THR A 97 -16.50 -9.41 3.74
N TYR A 98 -15.66 -8.59 4.36
CA TYR A 98 -14.46 -8.06 3.72
C TYR A 98 -13.32 -9.10 3.63
N ARG A 99 -13.47 -10.26 4.28
CA ARG A 99 -12.40 -11.24 4.51
C ARG A 99 -12.92 -12.65 4.24
N HIS A 100 -12.29 -13.35 3.31
CA HIS A 100 -12.68 -14.70 2.91
C HIS A 100 -11.54 -15.69 3.10
N ILE A 101 -11.88 -16.90 3.54
CA ILE A 101 -10.96 -18.04 3.60
C ILE A 101 -11.30 -18.97 2.45
N ILE A 102 -10.28 -19.34 1.68
CA ILE A 102 -10.35 -20.23 0.53
C ILE A 102 -9.40 -21.39 0.78
N PHE A 103 -9.83 -22.59 0.43
CA PHE A 103 -8.97 -23.77 0.45
C PHE A 103 -8.71 -24.21 -1.00
N HIS A 104 -7.44 -24.29 -1.39
CA HIS A 104 -7.01 -24.79 -2.68
C HIS A 104 -6.13 -26.03 -2.45
N GLY A 105 -6.72 -27.22 -2.58
CA GLY A 105 -6.11 -28.44 -2.05
C GLY A 105 -5.90 -28.33 -0.54
N ASN A 106 -4.67 -28.61 -0.07
CA ASN A 106 -4.30 -28.47 1.34
C ASN A 106 -3.88 -27.04 1.72
N GLN A 107 -3.87 -26.10 0.78
CA GLN A 107 -3.42 -24.73 1.03
C GLN A 107 -4.58 -23.85 1.48
N LYS A 108 -4.45 -23.27 2.68
CA LYS A 108 -5.34 -22.22 3.18
C LYS A 108 -4.87 -20.86 2.64
N ILE A 109 -5.82 -20.11 2.08
CA ILE A 109 -5.61 -18.77 1.52
C ILE A 109 -6.63 -17.84 2.17
N CYS A 110 -6.20 -16.68 2.64
CA CYS A 110 -7.10 -15.66 3.17
C CYS A 110 -7.02 -14.41 2.31
N VAL A 111 -8.16 -13.99 1.78
CA VAL A 111 -8.30 -12.86 0.88
C VAL A 111 -9.02 -11.72 1.59
N GLN A 112 -8.51 -10.50 1.50
CA GLN A 112 -9.12 -9.29 2.05
C GLN A 112 -9.37 -8.28 0.94
N TYR A 113 -10.54 -7.63 0.97
CA TYR A 113 -10.93 -6.57 0.04
C TYR A 113 -10.85 -5.18 0.69
N PHE A 114 -10.62 -4.15 -0.13
CA PHE A 114 -10.71 -2.74 0.29
C PHE A 114 -12.16 -2.33 0.54
N ASN A 115 -13.05 -2.69 -0.37
CA ASN A 115 -14.48 -2.42 -0.31
C ASN A 115 -15.25 -3.59 -0.94
N GLN A 116 -16.37 -3.98 -0.33
CA GLN A 116 -17.32 -4.96 -0.85
C GLN A 116 -17.89 -4.55 -2.21
N ASP A 117 -18.11 -3.26 -2.46
CA ASP A 117 -18.72 -2.79 -3.72
C ASP A 117 -17.78 -2.96 -4.91
N THR A 118 -16.52 -2.55 -4.71
CA THR A 118 -15.52 -2.55 -5.79
C THR A 118 -14.92 -3.93 -6.06
N GLN A 119 -15.07 -4.86 -5.10
CA GLN A 119 -14.38 -6.16 -5.09
C GLN A 119 -12.86 -6.06 -5.34
N LYS A 120 -12.25 -4.91 -5.07
CA LYS A 120 -10.81 -4.73 -5.21
C LYS A 120 -10.09 -5.35 -4.02
N LEU A 121 -9.11 -6.21 -4.32
CA LEU A 121 -8.27 -6.86 -3.33
C LEU A 121 -7.41 -5.84 -2.61
N ALA A 122 -7.31 -5.96 -1.30
CA ALA A 122 -6.33 -5.26 -0.47
C ALA A 122 -5.09 -6.15 -0.26
N TYR A 123 -5.31 -7.40 0.16
CA TYR A 123 -4.21 -8.35 0.33
C TYR A 123 -4.67 -9.81 0.34
N THR A 124 -3.71 -10.70 0.09
CA THR A 124 -3.86 -12.15 0.17
C THR A 124 -2.77 -12.74 1.08
N HIS A 125 -3.18 -13.50 2.11
CA HIS A 125 -2.29 -14.32 2.92
C HIS A 125 -2.32 -15.77 2.44
N TYR A 126 -1.15 -16.36 2.29
CA TYR A 126 -0.97 -17.79 2.03
C TYR A 126 -0.38 -18.44 3.27
N PHE A 127 -0.98 -19.55 3.68
CA PHE A 127 -0.61 -20.27 4.89
C PHE A 127 0.05 -21.61 4.55
N ASP A 128 0.97 -22.05 5.41
CA ASP A 128 1.44 -23.44 5.41
C ASP A 128 0.49 -24.37 6.19
N GLU A 129 0.80 -25.66 6.20
CA GLU A 129 0.03 -26.69 6.91
C GLU A 129 -0.07 -26.47 8.43
N LYS A 130 0.82 -25.64 9.01
CA LYS A 130 0.82 -25.26 10.43
C LYS A 130 0.11 -23.92 10.67
N GLU A 131 -0.67 -23.46 9.69
CA GLU A 131 -1.37 -22.18 9.68
C GLU A 131 -0.46 -20.95 9.87
N ARG A 132 0.79 -21.02 9.43
CA ARG A 132 1.72 -19.88 9.46
C ARG A 132 1.71 -19.16 8.11
N VAL A 133 1.65 -17.82 8.12
CA VAL A 133 1.71 -17.03 6.89
C VAL A 133 3.10 -17.11 6.26
N ILE A 134 3.19 -17.76 5.10
CA ILE A 134 4.43 -17.94 4.33
C ILE A 134 4.59 -16.91 3.21
N ARG A 135 3.47 -16.36 2.71
CA ARG A 135 3.45 -15.31 1.69
C ARG A 135 2.31 -14.33 1.95
N LEU A 136 2.56 -13.05 1.71
CA LEU A 136 1.59 -11.97 1.74
C LEU A 136 1.70 -11.15 0.46
N ASP A 137 0.63 -11.13 -0.32
CA ASP A 137 0.51 -10.30 -1.51
C ASP A 137 -0.36 -9.08 -1.19
N ASN A 138 0.16 -7.87 -1.41
CA ASN A 138 -0.55 -6.61 -1.23
C ASN A 138 -0.88 -6.05 -2.60
N TYR A 139 -2.10 -5.57 -2.75
CA TYR A 139 -2.59 -4.96 -3.96
C TYR A 139 -2.77 -3.47 -3.72
N ASP A 140 -2.44 -2.65 -4.71
CA ASP A 140 -2.73 -1.22 -4.65
C ASP A 140 -4.23 -0.91 -4.83
N PHE A 141 -4.59 0.36 -4.69
CA PHE A 141 -5.96 0.84 -4.83
C PHE A 141 -6.56 0.62 -6.23
N ASP A 142 -5.74 0.40 -7.26
CA ASP A 142 -6.19 0.06 -8.62
C ASP A 142 -6.44 -1.45 -8.77
N GLY A 143 -5.92 -2.25 -7.83
CA GLY A 143 -6.06 -3.69 -7.80
C GLY A 143 -4.86 -4.44 -8.40
N PHE A 144 -3.74 -3.76 -8.65
CA PHE A 144 -2.51 -4.42 -9.10
C PHE A 144 -1.70 -4.94 -7.93
N LEU A 145 -1.05 -6.08 -8.12
CA LEU A 145 -0.10 -6.61 -7.15
C LEU A 145 1.07 -5.64 -7.00
N SER A 146 1.16 -4.97 -5.85
CA SER A 146 2.16 -3.93 -5.58
C SER A 146 3.28 -4.41 -4.66
N ARG A 147 3.02 -5.38 -3.78
CA ARG A 147 4.09 -5.93 -2.93
C ARG A 147 3.84 -7.38 -2.53
N THR A 148 4.83 -8.24 -2.75
CA THR A 148 4.86 -9.58 -2.17
C THR A 148 5.86 -9.65 -1.03
N VAL A 149 5.46 -10.24 0.09
CA VAL A 149 6.31 -10.50 1.25
C VAL A 149 6.40 -11.99 1.46
N PHE A 150 7.61 -12.54 1.44
CA PHE A 150 7.85 -13.93 1.84
C PHE A 150 8.37 -13.96 3.27
N SER A 151 7.77 -14.83 4.07
CA SER A 151 8.24 -15.13 5.42
C SER A 151 9.14 -16.37 5.35
N THR A 152 10.45 -16.19 5.24
CA THR A 152 11.39 -17.30 5.38
C THR A 152 11.56 -17.61 6.87
N LEU A 153 11.13 -18.80 7.29
CA LEU A 153 11.53 -19.38 8.56
C LEU A 153 12.93 -19.97 8.37
N MET A 154 13.97 -19.20 8.66
CA MET A 154 15.33 -19.74 8.76
C MET A 154 15.34 -20.81 9.85
N ARG A 155 15.55 -22.07 9.44
CA ARG A 155 15.75 -23.23 10.32
C ARG A 155 17.17 -23.16 10.92
N LYS A 156 17.43 -22.15 11.75
CA LYS A 156 18.50 -22.06 12.77
C LYS A 156 18.53 -20.63 13.30
N GLY A 157 18.02 -20.43 14.51
CA GLY A 157 17.88 -19.10 15.13
C GLY A 157 16.44 -18.61 15.12
N LYS A 158 16.01 -17.94 16.19
CA LYS A 158 14.61 -17.49 16.41
C LYS A 158 14.20 -16.31 15.51
N ASP A 159 14.98 -16.00 14.48
CA ASP A 159 14.81 -14.79 13.69
C ASP A 159 13.94 -15.04 12.46
N LYS A 160 12.88 -14.25 12.34
CA LYS A 160 12.01 -14.23 11.16
C LYS A 160 12.58 -13.23 10.16
N GLU A 161 13.05 -13.72 9.02
CA GLU A 161 13.38 -12.87 7.90
C GLU A 161 12.11 -12.57 7.09
N LYS A 162 12.02 -11.32 6.62
CA LYS A 162 10.98 -10.91 5.67
C LYS A 162 11.65 -10.35 4.44
N LEU A 163 11.39 -11.01 3.32
CA LEU A 163 11.83 -10.54 2.02
C LEU A 163 10.66 -9.81 1.36
N ASN A 164 10.84 -8.53 1.08
CA ASN A 164 9.82 -7.69 0.45
C ASN A 164 10.21 -7.43 -1.00
N PHE A 165 9.32 -7.79 -1.91
CA PHE A 165 9.41 -7.50 -3.33
C PHE A 165 8.37 -6.44 -3.68
N PHE A 166 8.80 -5.27 -4.15
CA PHE A 166 7.90 -4.23 -4.65
C PHE A 166 7.78 -4.37 -6.17
N ILE A 167 6.56 -4.50 -6.66
CA ILE A 167 6.29 -4.95 -8.03
C ILE A 167 5.73 -3.79 -8.86
N LYS A 168 6.23 -3.64 -10.08
CA LYS A 168 5.72 -2.77 -11.13
C LYS A 168 4.66 -3.56 -11.89
N SER A 169 3.62 -2.90 -12.41
CA SER A 169 2.68 -3.58 -13.30
C SER A 169 3.45 -4.38 -14.37
N MET A 170 3.03 -5.63 -14.62
CA MET A 170 3.70 -6.62 -15.50
C MET A 170 4.81 -7.48 -14.86
N VAL A 171 4.76 -7.81 -13.57
CA VAL A 171 5.69 -8.80 -12.94
C VAL A 171 7.15 -8.27 -12.84
N HIS A 172 7.41 -7.02 -13.20
CA HIS A 172 8.75 -6.44 -13.11
C HIS A 172 9.01 -6.02 -11.66
N LEU A 173 10.06 -6.57 -11.07
CA LEU A 173 10.52 -6.18 -9.76
C LEU A 173 11.08 -4.74 -9.81
N VAL A 174 10.55 -3.85 -8.97
CA VAL A 174 11.07 -2.47 -8.85
C VAL A 174 12.21 -2.45 -7.86
N PHE A 175 11.99 -2.98 -6.65
CA PHE A 175 12.99 -2.98 -5.57
C PHE A 175 12.82 -4.20 -4.66
N ILE A 176 13.92 -4.69 -4.09
CA ILE A 176 13.94 -5.68 -3.02
C ILE A 176 14.36 -4.99 -1.72
N ASN A 177 13.59 -5.19 -0.64
CA ASN A 177 13.99 -4.79 0.70
C ASN A 177 14.05 -6.01 1.61
N ILE A 178 15.25 -6.35 2.07
CA ILE A 178 15.52 -7.45 2.99
C ILE A 178 15.53 -6.89 4.41
N LEU A 179 14.50 -7.21 5.19
CA LEU A 179 14.41 -6.78 6.59
C LEU A 179 14.83 -7.93 7.52
N PHE A 180 16.03 -7.78 8.08
CA PHE A 180 16.51 -8.63 9.17
C PHE A 180 16.02 -8.10 10.51
N LYS A 181 15.27 -8.91 11.26
CA LYS A 181 14.91 -8.58 12.63
C LYS A 181 16.16 -8.79 13.50
N LYS A 182 16.96 -7.72 13.66
CA LYS A 182 18.36 -7.65 14.11
C LYS A 182 19.39 -7.90 13.00
N MET A 183 19.63 -6.89 12.18
CA MET A 183 20.98 -6.36 11.94
C MET A 183 20.81 -5.03 11.19
N ALA A 184 21.23 -3.94 11.83
CA ALA A 184 21.32 -2.64 11.19
C ALA A 184 22.43 -2.70 10.13
N LYS A 185 22.05 -2.76 8.85
CA LYS A 185 22.74 -2.15 7.70
C LYS A 185 21.97 -2.47 6.40
N PRO A 186 21.52 -1.46 5.63
CA PRO A 186 20.98 -1.71 4.30
C PRO A 186 22.10 -2.16 3.35
N LEU A 187 21.95 -3.32 2.71
CA LEU A 187 22.73 -3.68 1.53
C LEU A 187 22.06 -3.05 0.31
N PHE A 188 22.73 -2.10 -0.33
CA PHE A 188 22.41 -1.66 -1.67
C PHE A 188 23.10 -2.62 -2.65
N LEU A 189 22.33 -3.38 -3.42
CA LEU A 189 22.84 -4.07 -4.61
C LEU A 189 22.72 -3.10 -5.77
N VAL A 190 23.85 -2.54 -6.20
CA VAL A 190 24.00 -1.84 -7.47
C VAL A 190 24.50 -2.87 -8.47
N SER A 191 23.73 -3.11 -9.52
CA SER A 191 24.21 -3.72 -10.77
C SER A 191 24.83 -2.66 -11.65
#